data_AF-A0AAI9XEL1-F1
#
_entry.id   AF-A0AAI9XEL1-F1
#
_cell.length_a   1.000
_cell.length_b   1.000
_cell.length_c   1.000
_cell.angle_alpha   90.00
_cell.angle_beta   90.00
_cell.angle_gamma   90.00
#
_symmetry.space_group_name_H-M   'P 1'
#
loop_
_entity.id
_entity.type
_entity.pdbx_description
1 polymer ?
#
loop_
_entity_poly.entity_id
_entity_poly.type
_entity_poly.pdbx_seq_one_letter_code
_entity_poly.pdbx_strand_id
1 'polypeptide(L)'
;MSKYKLRSDAPKNIKTLTRASQAIAVAGLGYEITVGESTAGVLDTKLEETKNAGGSISIFGVHIGLGGSGEDETHTYDWDLDSRTFRVTPNFDNNVVTVVGAVAEKY
;
A
#
# COMPACT_ATOMS: atom_id res chain seq x y z
N MET A 1 -22.00 -19.67 2.33
CA MET A 1 -21.16 -19.91 3.52
C MET A 1 -19.85 -19.16 3.32
N SER A 2 -19.49 -18.27 4.26
CA SER A 2 -18.21 -17.54 4.24
C SER A 2 -17.04 -18.52 4.40
N LYS A 3 -16.00 -18.40 3.56
CA LYS A 3 -14.75 -19.19 3.68
C LYS A 3 -13.89 -18.80 4.89
N TYR A 4 -14.28 -17.76 5.63
CA TYR A 4 -13.52 -17.23 6.76
C TYR A 4 -14.18 -17.66 8.08
N LYS A 5 -13.42 -18.35 8.92
CA LYS A 5 -13.82 -18.73 10.28
C LYS A 5 -13.26 -17.70 11.26
N LEU A 6 -14.14 -16.89 11.84
CA LEU A 6 -13.75 -15.97 12.91
C LEU A 6 -13.32 -16.76 14.14
N ARG A 7 -12.37 -16.19 14.91
CA ARG A 7 -11.93 -16.79 16.17
C ARG A 7 -13.11 -16.97 17.14
N SER A 8 -13.06 -18.03 17.93
CA SER A 8 -14.09 -18.35 18.91
C SER A 8 -14.25 -17.28 20.00
N ASP A 9 -13.20 -16.54 20.31
CA ASP A 9 -13.15 -15.47 21.31
C ASP A 9 -13.41 -14.07 20.75
N ALA A 10 -13.70 -13.93 19.45
CA ALA A 10 -14.02 -12.63 18.88
C ALA A 10 -15.26 -12.01 19.57
N PRO A 11 -15.24 -10.69 19.87
CA PRO A 11 -16.39 -9.97 20.41
C PRO A 11 -17.67 -10.22 19.59
N LYS A 12 -18.81 -10.36 20.28
CA LYS A 12 -20.09 -10.71 19.63
C LYS A 12 -20.49 -9.72 18.53
N ASN A 13 -20.17 -8.44 18.71
CA ASN A 13 -20.49 -7.37 17.76
C ASN A 13 -19.65 -7.41 16.47
N ILE A 14 -18.51 -8.11 16.44
CA ILE A 14 -17.67 -8.28 15.25
C ILE A 14 -17.80 -9.68 14.62
N LYS A 15 -18.56 -10.59 15.27
CA LYS A 15 -18.91 -11.91 14.71
C LYS A 15 -19.96 -11.84 13.62
N THR A 16 -20.67 -10.73 13.50
CA THR A 16 -21.56 -10.44 12.38
C THR A 16 -20.71 -10.10 11.17
N LEU A 17 -20.62 -11.02 10.22
CA LEU A 17 -19.99 -10.75 8.93
C LEU A 17 -20.84 -9.72 8.18
N THR A 18 -20.21 -8.63 7.74
CA THR A 18 -20.85 -7.61 6.90
C THR A 18 -20.93 -8.10 5.47
N ARG A 19 -22.05 -7.85 4.78
CA ARG A 19 -22.12 -8.07 3.32
C ARG A 19 -21.76 -6.75 2.64
N ALA A 20 -20.60 -6.71 2.00
CA ALA A 20 -20.26 -5.60 1.12
C ALA A 20 -21.25 -5.56 -0.04
N SER A 21 -21.89 -4.41 -0.25
CA SER A 21 -22.78 -4.14 -1.39
C SER A 21 -22.05 -3.41 -2.50
N GLN A 22 -20.99 -2.66 -2.17
CA GLN A 22 -20.18 -1.91 -3.13
C GLN A 22 -18.70 -1.91 -2.70
N ALA A 23 -17.80 -1.89 -3.69
CA ALA A 23 -16.38 -1.62 -3.49
C ALA A 23 -16.06 -0.25 -4.11
N ILE A 24 -15.26 0.55 -3.41
CA ILE A 24 -14.74 1.82 -3.93
C ILE A 24 -13.34 1.52 -4.47
N ALA A 25 -13.14 1.78 -5.75
CA ALA A 25 -11.91 1.46 -6.46
C ALA A 25 -11.37 2.70 -7.16
N VAL A 26 -10.05 2.90 -7.07
CA VAL A 26 -9.34 4.02 -7.70
C VAL A 26 -8.32 3.44 -8.68
N ALA A 27 -8.39 3.87 -9.94
CA ALA A 27 -7.39 3.56 -10.94
C ALA A 27 -6.20 4.52 -10.79
N GLY A 28 -4.97 3.98 -10.82
CA GLY A 28 -3.75 4.79 -10.72
C GLY A 28 -3.66 5.58 -9.41
N LEU A 29 -3.75 4.89 -8.27
CA LEU A 29 -3.64 5.54 -6.97
C LEU A 29 -2.17 5.86 -6.63
N GLY A 30 -1.82 7.13 -6.57
CA GLY A 30 -0.53 7.62 -6.06
C GLY A 30 -0.61 8.11 -4.61
N TYR A 31 0.55 8.29 -3.98
CA TYR A 31 0.66 8.80 -2.61
C TYR A 31 1.79 9.83 -2.50
N GLU A 32 1.60 10.81 -1.62
CA GLU A 32 2.68 11.63 -1.08
C GLU A 32 2.67 11.48 0.44
N ILE A 33 3.82 11.08 0.99
CA ILE A 33 3.98 10.79 2.40
C ILE A 33 5.12 11.62 2.94
N THR A 34 4.80 12.68 3.69
CA THR A 34 5.80 13.48 4.40
C THR A 34 6.02 12.93 5.80
N VAL A 35 7.28 12.70 6.16
CA VAL A 35 7.67 12.14 7.46
C VAL A 35 8.44 13.15 8.33
N GLY A 36 8.52 12.87 9.63
CA GLY A 36 9.33 13.66 10.56
C GLY A 36 10.83 13.50 10.32
N GLU A 37 11.63 14.45 10.81
CA GLU A 37 13.08 14.52 10.58
C GLU A 37 13.84 13.26 11.03
N SER A 38 13.54 12.73 12.22
CA SER A 38 14.17 11.50 12.71
C SER A 38 13.82 10.28 11.85
N THR A 39 12.60 10.24 11.32
CA THR A 39 12.16 9.18 10.39
C THR A 39 12.81 9.34 9.03
N ALA A 40 13.00 10.56 8.54
CA ALA A 40 13.59 10.83 7.23
C ALA A 40 15.00 10.25 7.11
N GLY A 41 15.87 10.48 8.10
CA GLY A 41 17.24 9.93 8.08
C GLY A 41 17.28 8.40 8.13
N VAL A 42 16.37 7.78 8.90
CA VAL A 42 16.24 6.31 8.94
C VAL A 42 15.74 5.77 7.61
N LEU A 43 14.74 6.43 7.01
CA LEU A 43 14.14 6.04 5.75
C LEU A 43 15.16 6.15 4.61
N ASP A 44 15.91 7.24 4.55
CA ASP A 44 16.97 7.48 3.57
C ASP A 44 18.01 6.35 3.57
N THR A 45 18.54 6.05 4.76
CA THR A 45 19.52 4.97 4.94
C THR A 45 18.94 3.62 4.50
N LYS A 46 17.70 3.30 4.92
CA LYS A 46 17.07 2.02 4.62
C LYS A 46 16.70 1.85 3.16
N LEU A 47 16.29 2.93 2.49
CA LEU A 47 15.99 2.92 1.06
C LEU A 47 17.25 2.61 0.25
N GLU A 48 18.36 3.29 0.55
CA GLU A 48 19.63 3.05 -0.13
C GLU A 48 20.17 1.64 0.15
N GLU A 49 20.14 1.16 1.40
CA GLU A 49 20.51 -0.22 1.73
C GLU A 49 19.68 -1.24 0.94
N THR A 50 18.35 -1.05 0.89
CA THR A 50 17.44 -1.99 0.24
C THR A 50 17.60 -1.96 -1.28
N LYS A 51 17.78 -0.77 -1.86
CA LYS A 51 18.05 -0.58 -3.30
C LYS A 51 19.36 -1.23 -3.73
N ASN A 52 20.44 -1.06 -2.96
CA ASN A 52 21.73 -1.69 -3.25
C ASN A 52 21.68 -3.23 -3.16
N ALA A 53 20.74 -3.77 -2.36
CA ALA A 53 20.47 -5.20 -2.29
C ALA A 53 19.51 -5.71 -3.39
N GLY A 54 19.02 -4.85 -4.29
CA GLY A 54 17.99 -5.21 -5.28
C GLY A 54 16.65 -5.59 -4.68
N GLY A 55 16.31 -5.00 -3.53
CA GLY A 55 15.10 -5.30 -2.76
C GLY A 55 13.85 -4.60 -3.30
N SER A 56 12.82 -4.57 -2.46
CA SER A 56 11.54 -3.91 -2.76
C SER A 56 10.95 -3.28 -1.51
N ILE A 57 9.98 -2.38 -1.70
CA ILE A 57 9.17 -1.79 -0.63
C ILE A 57 7.69 -2.12 -0.88
N SER A 58 6.90 -2.06 0.20
CA SER A 58 5.45 -2.14 0.11
C SER A 58 4.82 -0.97 0.86
N ILE A 59 4.04 -0.16 0.15
CA ILE A 59 3.34 1.01 0.71
C ILE A 59 1.85 0.81 0.52
N PHE A 60 1.11 0.67 1.62
CA PHE A 60 -0.33 0.39 1.62
C PHE A 60 -0.73 -0.77 0.69
N GLY A 61 0.11 -1.81 0.60
CA GLY A 61 -0.11 -2.99 -0.24
C GLY A 61 0.37 -2.84 -1.69
N VAL A 62 0.85 -1.66 -2.09
CA VAL A 62 1.52 -1.46 -3.39
C VAL A 62 2.98 -1.87 -3.28
N HIS A 63 3.37 -2.88 -4.03
CA HIS A 63 4.75 -3.36 -4.12
C HIS A 63 5.52 -2.60 -5.19
N ILE A 64 6.73 -2.12 -4.84
CA ILE A 64 7.60 -1.32 -5.71
C ILE A 64 9.02 -1.90 -5.65
N GLY A 65 9.58 -2.26 -6.80
CA GLY A 65 10.96 -2.71 -6.92
C GLY A 65 11.94 -1.57 -6.68
N LEU A 66 13.02 -1.83 -5.93
CA LEU A 66 14.11 -0.88 -5.73
C LEU A 66 15.32 -1.37 -6.52
N GLY A 67 15.60 -0.74 -7.67
CA GLY A 67 16.79 -1.07 -8.49
C GLY A 67 16.54 -1.25 -9.99
N GLY A 68 15.31 -1.01 -10.48
CA GLY A 68 15.02 -1.00 -11.93
C GLY A 68 14.97 -2.38 -12.59
N SER A 69 14.84 -3.45 -11.79
CA SER A 69 14.81 -4.84 -12.25
C SER A 69 13.44 -5.52 -12.09
N GLY A 70 12.37 -4.76 -11.88
CA GLY A 70 11.01 -5.30 -11.83
C GLY A 70 10.34 -5.28 -13.20
N GLU A 71 10.23 -6.43 -13.85
CA GLU A 71 9.19 -6.62 -14.88
C GLU A 71 7.82 -6.46 -14.18
N ASP A 72 6.91 -5.68 -14.78
CA ASP A 72 5.56 -5.36 -14.25
C ASP A 72 5.46 -4.38 -13.07
N GLU A 73 6.28 -3.32 -13.05
CA GLU A 73 6.11 -2.25 -12.05
C GLU A 73 4.84 -1.43 -12.30
N THR A 74 3.85 -1.65 -11.44
CA THR A 74 2.57 -0.94 -11.43
C THR A 74 2.68 0.49 -10.89
N HIS A 75 3.74 0.76 -10.12
CA HIS A 75 4.04 2.05 -9.50
C HIS A 75 5.55 2.23 -9.42
N THR A 76 5.99 3.49 -9.47
CA THR A 76 7.37 3.92 -9.19
C THR A 76 7.40 4.74 -7.92
N TYR A 77 8.61 5.02 -7.41
CA TYR A 77 8.79 5.88 -6.26
C TYR A 77 9.83 6.97 -6.51
N ASP A 78 9.73 8.03 -5.72
CA ASP A 78 10.70 9.10 -5.60
C ASP A 78 10.83 9.48 -4.12
N TRP A 79 12.06 9.67 -3.65
CA TRP A 79 12.35 10.05 -2.27
C TRP A 79 13.20 11.31 -2.26
N ASP A 80 12.67 12.36 -1.64
CA ASP A 80 13.36 13.62 -1.43
C ASP A 80 13.60 13.83 0.07
N LEU A 81 14.88 13.78 0.45
CA LEU A 81 15.31 13.95 1.83
C LEU A 81 15.09 15.37 2.34
N ASP A 82 15.24 16.39 1.50
CA ASP A 82 15.13 17.80 1.90
C ASP A 82 13.67 18.16 2.21
N SER A 83 12.74 17.76 1.32
CA SER A 83 11.30 17.90 1.59
C SER A 83 10.75 16.82 2.51
N ARG A 84 11.56 15.80 2.83
CA ARG A 84 11.19 14.61 3.63
C ARG A 84 9.94 13.91 3.11
N THR A 85 9.77 13.93 1.80
CA THR A 85 8.55 13.45 1.16
C THR A 85 8.85 12.27 0.26
N PHE A 86 8.11 11.20 0.49
CA PHE A 86 8.11 9.99 -0.32
C PHE A 86 6.93 10.03 -1.27
N ARG A 87 7.18 10.03 -2.58
CA ARG A 87 6.15 10.05 -3.61
C ARG A 87 6.06 8.68 -4.27
N VAL A 88 4.84 8.16 -4.36
CA VAL A 88 4.50 6.95 -5.12
C VAL A 88 3.68 7.37 -6.33
N THR A 89 4.17 7.05 -7.52
CA THR A 89 3.52 7.43 -8.78
C THR A 89 3.04 6.17 -9.49
N PRO A 90 1.75 6.06 -9.84
CA PRO A 90 1.25 4.94 -10.62
C PRO A 90 1.86 4.94 -12.02
N ASN A 91 2.13 3.75 -12.54
CA ASN A 91 2.43 3.54 -13.95
C ASN A 91 1.10 3.32 -14.70
N PHE A 92 0.66 4.33 -15.45
CA PHE A 92 -0.61 4.30 -16.16
C PHE A 92 -0.64 3.32 -17.33
N ASP A 93 0.51 2.84 -17.79
CA ASP A 93 0.57 1.81 -18.84
C ASP A 93 0.16 0.43 -18.31
N ASN A 94 0.21 0.22 -16.99
CA ASN A 94 -0.05 -1.07 -16.33
C ASN A 94 -1.47 -1.22 -15.71
N ASN A 95 -2.40 -0.30 -16.00
CA ASN A 95 -3.85 -0.40 -15.70
C ASN A 95 -4.22 -1.04 -14.33
N VAL A 96 -3.59 -0.57 -13.23
CA VAL A 96 -3.87 -1.09 -11.89
C VAL A 96 -4.98 -0.33 -11.19
N VAL A 97 -5.84 -1.09 -10.51
CA VAL A 97 -6.97 -0.61 -9.72
C VAL A 97 -6.79 -1.02 -8.26
N THR A 98 -6.83 -0.06 -7.35
CA THR A 98 -6.75 -0.28 -5.90
C THR A 98 -8.13 -0.14 -5.27
N VAL A 99 -8.57 -1.15 -4.52
CA VAL A 99 -9.79 -1.08 -3.70
C VAL A 99 -9.47 -0.36 -2.40
N VAL A 100 -9.98 0.85 -2.23
CA VAL A 100 -9.71 1.73 -1.07
C VAL A 100 -10.79 1.65 0.00
N GLY A 101 -11.91 0.96 -0.29
CA GLY A 101 -12.98 0.81 0.69
C GLY A 101 -14.11 -0.08 0.20
N ALA A 102 -15.02 -0.37 1.11
CA ALA A 102 -16.25 -1.08 0.82
C ALA A 102 -17.42 -0.43 1.58
N VAL A 103 -18.55 -0.29 0.91
CA VAL A 103 -19.82 0.03 1.56
C VAL A 103 -20.49 -1.28 1.91
N ALA A 104 -20.84 -1.45 3.17
CA ALA A 104 -21.36 -2.71 3.66
C ALA A 104 -22.45 -2.45 4.70
N GLU A 105 -23.53 -3.22 4.59
CA GLU A 105 -24.60 -3.22 5.58
C GLU A 105 -24.40 -4.35 6.57
N LYS A 106 -24.63 -4.04 7.85
CA LYS A 106 -24.59 -5.04 8.90
C LYS A 106 -25.72 -6.06 8.62
N TYR A 107 -25.34 -7.34 8.63
CA TYR A 107 -26.29 -8.45 8.56
C TYR A 107 -27.13 -8.57 9.84
#